data_AF-A0A6I2MCS5-F1
#
_entry.id   AF-A0A6I2MCS5-F1
#
_cell.length_a   1.000
_cell.length_b   1.000
_cell.length_c   1.000
_cell.angle_alpha   90.00
_cell.angle_beta   90.00
_cell.angle_gamma   90.00
#
_symmetry.space_group_name_H-M   'P 1'
#
loop_
_entity.id
_entity.type
_entity.pdbx_description
1 polymer ?
#
loop_
_entity_poly.entity_id
_entity_poly.type
_entity_poly.pdbx_seq_one_letter_code
_entity_poly.pdbx_strand_id
1 'polypeptide(L)'
;MKILQERFYPSVSRVLALAGDHENNPQFLIGYDVEGNQLFHVRCPNGYSFLYLSSHLNADVAVVCGMENHQSESWPDFYFSVDHESGALNRICRAK
;
A
#
# COMPACT_ATOMS: atom_id res chain seq x y z
N MET A 1 7.82 -14.57 -4.82
CA MET A 1 7.56 -13.22 -4.32
C MET A 1 8.76 -12.33 -4.59
N LYS A 2 8.54 -11.18 -5.25
CA LYS A 2 9.55 -10.15 -5.55
C LYS A 2 9.05 -8.79 -5.04
N ILE A 3 9.96 -7.88 -4.74
CA ILE A 3 9.63 -6.47 -4.54
C ILE A 3 9.35 -5.85 -5.92
N LEU A 4 8.21 -5.17 -6.03
CA LEU A 4 7.73 -4.53 -7.26
C LEU A 4 7.87 -3.00 -7.20
N GLN A 5 7.73 -2.45 -6.00
CA GLN A 5 7.93 -1.04 -5.73
C GLN A 5 8.35 -0.88 -4.27
N GLU A 6 9.28 0.02 -4.01
CA GLU A 6 9.71 0.38 -2.68
C GLU A 6 9.83 1.90 -2.53
N ARG A 7 9.64 2.39 -1.32
CA ARG A 7 9.82 3.79 -0.99
C ARG A 7 10.23 3.97 0.46
N PHE A 8 11.23 4.82 0.67
CA PHE A 8 11.58 5.31 1.99
C PHE A 8 10.72 6.53 2.35
N TYR A 9 10.16 6.52 3.56
CA TYR A 9 9.34 7.58 4.15
C TYR A 9 10.05 8.18 5.35
N PRO A 10 10.76 9.32 5.19
CA PRO A 10 11.57 9.91 6.24
C PRO A 10 10.77 10.37 7.46
N SER A 11 9.52 10.84 7.29
CA SER A 11 8.70 11.37 8.39
C SER A 11 8.38 10.32 9.46
N VAL A 12 8.40 9.05 9.08
CA VAL A 12 8.08 7.92 9.97
C VAL A 12 9.25 6.94 10.11
N SER A 13 10.40 7.22 9.49
CA SER A 13 11.57 6.34 9.45
C SER A 13 11.20 4.91 9.06
N ARG A 14 10.53 4.75 7.92
CA ARG A 14 10.10 3.44 7.38
C ARG A 14 10.44 3.28 5.91
N VAL A 15 10.75 2.05 5.50
CA VAL A 15 10.72 1.64 4.10
C VAL A 15 9.47 0.79 3.89
N LEU A 16 8.61 1.17 2.96
CA LEU A 16 7.51 0.31 2.52
C LEU A 16 7.81 -0.29 1.16
N ALA A 17 7.37 -1.52 0.96
CA ALA A 17 7.50 -2.23 -0.29
C ALA A 17 6.19 -2.92 -0.68
N LEU A 18 5.78 -2.74 -1.93
CA LEU A 18 4.78 -3.59 -2.56
C LEU A 18 5.46 -4.81 -3.17
N ALA A 19 4.94 -5.99 -2.87
CA ALA A 19 5.51 -7.26 -3.29
C ALA A 19 4.46 -8.20 -3.86
N GLY A 20 4.87 -9.07 -4.78
CA GLY A 20 3.99 -10.05 -5.40
C GLY A 20 4.76 -11.05 -6.27
N ASP A 21 4.05 -12.04 -6.79
CA ASP A 21 4.62 -13.02 -7.74
C ASP A 21 4.59 -12.53 -9.20
N HIS A 22 3.71 -11.58 -9.52
CA HIS A 22 3.54 -11.02 -10.86
C HIS A 22 3.83 -9.53 -10.87
N GLU A 23 4.53 -9.05 -11.91
CA GLU A 23 5.05 -7.68 -12.00
C GLU A 23 3.97 -6.59 -11.89
N ASN A 24 2.75 -6.88 -12.34
CA ASN A 24 1.62 -5.95 -12.34
C ASN A 24 0.54 -6.29 -11.32
N ASN A 25 0.82 -7.16 -10.35
CA ASN A 25 -0.15 -7.56 -9.33
C ASN A 25 0.52 -7.67 -7.96
N PRO A 26 0.76 -6.53 -7.29
CA PRO A 26 1.25 -6.53 -5.91
C PRO A 26 0.19 -7.13 -4.98
N GLN A 27 0.60 -8.17 -4.25
CA GLN A 27 -0.26 -8.94 -3.35
C GLN A 27 -0.08 -8.53 -1.89
N PHE A 28 1.07 -7.94 -1.57
CA PHE A 28 1.51 -7.67 -0.22
C PHE A 28 2.06 -6.25 -0.09
N LEU A 29 1.80 -5.64 1.07
CA LEU A 29 2.52 -4.48 1.56
C LEU A 29 3.42 -4.94 2.72
N ILE A 30 4.70 -4.66 2.61
CA ILE A 30 5.71 -5.02 3.60
C ILE A 30 6.31 -3.73 4.16
N GLY A 31 6.40 -3.64 5.48
CA GLY A 31 7.03 -2.52 6.16
C GLY A 31 8.34 -2.96 6.82
N TYR A 32 9.38 -2.16 6.63
CA TYR A 32 10.68 -2.33 7.26
C TYR A 32 11.06 -1.08 8.06
N ASP A 33 11.80 -1.29 9.14
CA ASP A 33 12.56 -0.19 9.76
C ASP A 33 13.82 0.15 8.94
N VAL A 34 14.55 1.18 9.39
CA VAL A 34 15.77 1.66 8.72
C VAL A 34 16.97 0.73 8.89
N GLU A 35 16.89 -0.24 9.78
CA GLU A 35 17.93 -1.27 9.98
C GLU A 35 17.69 -2.50 9.10
N GLY A 36 16.54 -2.55 8.41
CA GLY A 36 16.15 -3.64 7.52
C GLY A 36 15.32 -4.73 8.22
N ASN A 37 14.91 -4.53 9.47
CA ASN A 37 14.01 -5.46 10.14
C ASN A 37 12.59 -5.31 9.60
N GLN A 38 11.97 -6.44 9.26
CA GLN A 38 10.57 -6.45 8.84
C GLN A 38 9.65 -6.24 10.04
N LEU A 39 8.79 -5.23 9.98
CA LEU A 39 7.83 -4.89 11.03
C LEU A 39 6.46 -5.51 10.76
N PHE A 40 5.98 -5.42 9.51
CA PHE A 40 4.68 -5.98 9.12
C PHE A 40 4.70 -6.50 7.69
N HIS A 41 3.76 -7.40 7.42
CA HIS A 41 3.53 -7.99 6.10
C HIS A 41 2.03 -8.27 5.98
N VAL A 42 1.33 -7.43 5.21
CA VAL A 42 -0.14 -7.43 5.14
C VAL A 42 -0.63 -7.59 3.71
N ARG A 43 -1.83 -8.16 3.58
CA ARG A 43 -2.55 -8.21 2.30
C ARG A 43 -3.37 -6.94 2.09
N CYS A 44 -3.79 -6.73 0.84
CA CYS A 44 -4.74 -5.69 0.51
C CYS A 44 -6.08 -5.94 1.26
N PRO A 45 -6.85 -4.89 1.62
CA PRO A 45 -8.17 -5.07 2.21
C PRO A 45 -9.11 -5.81 1.26
N ASN A 46 -10.08 -6.55 1.81
CA ASN A 46 -11.03 -7.33 1.00
C ASN A 46 -11.76 -6.44 -0.03
N GLY A 47 -11.80 -6.90 -1.29
CA GLY A 47 -12.42 -6.19 -2.39
C GLY A 47 -11.52 -5.14 -3.05
N TYR A 48 -10.24 -5.11 -2.72
CA TYR A 48 -9.25 -4.20 -3.27
C TYR A 48 -7.97 -4.93 -3.70
N SER A 49 -7.28 -4.38 -4.70
CA SER A 49 -5.92 -4.74 -5.07
C SER A 49 -4.97 -3.56 -4.86
N PHE A 50 -3.73 -3.82 -4.46
CA PHE A 50 -2.71 -2.78 -4.41
C PHE A 50 -2.38 -2.28 -5.81
N LEU A 51 -2.09 -0.98 -5.93
CA LEU A 51 -1.63 -0.38 -7.19
C LEU A 51 -0.24 0.23 -7.02
N TYR A 52 -0.10 1.23 -6.16
CA TYR A 52 1.17 1.92 -5.94
C TYR A 52 1.26 2.61 -4.57
N LEU A 53 2.49 2.78 -4.10
CA LEU A 53 2.86 3.58 -2.94
C LEU A 53 2.74 5.07 -3.24
N SER A 54 2.25 5.85 -2.28
CA SER A 54 2.06 7.29 -2.40
C SER A 54 2.17 8.00 -1.05
N SER A 55 2.00 9.31 -1.06
CA SER A 55 1.83 10.13 0.13
C SER A 55 0.51 10.89 0.00
N HIS A 56 -0.14 11.19 1.12
CA HIS A 56 -1.40 11.93 1.11
C HIS A 56 -1.32 13.09 2.11
N LEU A 57 -1.97 14.23 1.85
CA LEU A 57 -1.90 15.40 2.75
C LEU A 57 -2.35 15.09 4.19
N ASN A 58 -3.23 14.11 4.35
CA ASN A 58 -3.76 13.66 5.64
C ASN A 58 -3.09 12.38 6.17
N ALA A 59 -2.05 11.86 5.51
CA ALA A 59 -1.34 10.66 5.95
C ALA A 59 0.12 10.68 5.45
N ASP A 60 1.06 10.60 6.38
CA ASP A 60 2.50 10.55 6.09
C ASP A 60 2.85 9.50 5.03
N VAL A 61 2.19 8.35 5.12
CA VAL A 61 2.31 7.27 4.14
C VAL A 61 0.93 6.82 3.70
N ALA A 62 0.79 6.66 2.38
CA ALA A 62 -0.40 6.10 1.78
C ALA A 62 -0.05 5.00 0.77
N VAL A 63 -0.98 4.08 0.58
CA VAL A 63 -0.99 3.16 -0.55
C VAL A 63 -2.29 3.36 -1.30
N VAL A 64 -2.20 3.35 -2.63
CA VAL A 64 -3.38 3.41 -3.48
C VAL A 64 -3.81 2.00 -3.82
N CYS A 65 -5.10 1.72 -3.62
CA CYS A 65 -5.72 0.45 -3.97
C CYS A 65 -6.90 0.66 -4.92
N GLY A 66 -6.99 -0.18 -5.96
CA GLY A 66 -8.11 -0.24 -6.89
C GLY A 66 -9.15 -1.25 -6.42
N MET A 67 -10.43 -1.00 -6.65
CA MET A 67 -11.49 -1.92 -6.23
C MET A 67 -11.67 -3.08 -7.24
N GLU A 68 -11.74 -4.32 -6.76
CA GLU A 68 -11.72 -5.54 -7.59
C GLU A 68 -13.06 -5.87 -8.27
N ASN A 69 -14.17 -5.31 -7.80
CA ASN A 69 -15.51 -5.65 -8.26
C ASN A 69 -16.33 -4.40 -8.61
N HIS A 70 -16.18 -3.90 -9.83
CA HIS A 70 -17.14 -2.97 -10.39
C HIS A 70 -17.58 -3.42 -11.79
N GLN A 71 -18.90 -3.57 -11.94
CA GLN A 71 -19.58 -3.71 -13.24
C GLN A 71 -19.61 -2.39 -14.04
N SER A 72 -18.80 -1.39 -13.66
CA SER A 72 -18.74 -0.08 -14.32
C SER A 72 -17.41 0.11 -15.03
N GLU A 73 -17.42 0.85 -16.14
CA GLU A 73 -16.26 1.16 -16.98
C GLU A 73 -15.10 1.88 -16.26
N SER A 74 -15.32 2.42 -15.05
CA SER A 74 -14.30 3.07 -14.23
C SER A 74 -13.93 2.20 -13.04
N TRP A 75 -12.65 1.91 -12.89
CA TRP A 75 -12.05 1.32 -11.70
C TRP A 75 -11.76 2.45 -10.71
N PRO A 76 -12.49 2.59 -9.59
CA PRO A 76 -12.21 3.63 -8.62
C PRO A 76 -11.02 3.23 -7.76
N ASP A 77 -10.04 4.12 -7.72
CA ASP A 77 -8.88 4.01 -6.86
C ASP A 77 -9.13 4.76 -5.55
N PHE A 78 -8.53 4.28 -4.46
CA PHE A 78 -8.66 4.89 -3.14
C PHE A 78 -7.30 4.96 -2.44
N TYR A 79 -7.06 6.06 -1.73
CA TYR A 79 -5.96 6.17 -0.79
C TYR A 79 -6.30 5.42 0.49
N PHE A 80 -5.36 4.60 0.97
CA PHE A 80 -5.35 4.00 2.29
C PHE A 80 -4.15 4.52 3.07
N SER A 81 -4.38 5.01 4.28
CA SER A 81 -3.32 5.27 5.26
C SER A 81 -2.78 3.95 5.80
N VAL A 82 -1.51 3.96 6.19
CA VAL A 82 -0.82 2.78 6.72
C VAL A 82 -0.48 3.01 8.19
N ASP A 83 -0.95 2.13 9.07
CA ASP A 83 -0.48 2.09 10.45
C ASP A 83 0.95 1.52 10.50
N HIS A 84 1.88 2.26 11.08
CA HIS A 84 3.33 1.97 10.98
C HIS A 84 3.82 0.88 11.91
N GLU A 85 2.99 0.41 12.83
CA GLU A 85 3.30 -0.67 13.76
C GLU A 85 2.70 -1.99 13.29
N SER A 86 1.42 -1.98 12.91
CA SER A 86 0.65 -3.17 12.55
C SER A 86 0.54 -3.41 11.04
N GLY A 87 0.78 -2.39 10.21
CA GLY A 87 0.48 -2.42 8.79
C GLY A 87 -1.01 -2.30 8.45
N ALA A 88 -1.88 -2.03 9.43
CA ALA A 88 -3.31 -1.88 9.18
C ALA A 88 -3.60 -0.75 8.18
N LEU A 89 -4.56 -1.00 7.29
CA LEU A 89 -4.90 -0.10 6.18
C LEU A 89 -6.25 0.56 6.42
N ASN A 90 -6.26 1.89 6.52
CA ASN A 90 -7.49 2.66 6.73
C ASN A 90 -7.78 3.55 5.53
N ARG A 91 -8.92 3.31 4.87
CA ARG A 91 -9.35 4.08 3.70
C ARG A 91 -9.54 5.55 4.05
N ILE A 92 -8.93 6.44 3.26
CA ILE A 92 -8.99 7.89 3.44
C ILE A 92 -10.07 8.47 2.51
N CYS A 93 -9.78 8.48 1.21
CA CYS A 93 -10.60 9.10 0.18
C CYS A 93 -10.31 8.46 -1.19
N ARG A 94 -11.07 8.87 -2.21
CA ARG A 94 -10.86 8.43 -3.60
C ARG A 94 -9.56 9.04 -4.14
N ALA A 95 -8.74 8.23 -4.81
CA ALA A 95 -7.64 8.71 -5.63
C ALA A 95 -8.21 9.20 -6.96
N LYS A 96 -7.83 10.43 -7.35
CA LYS A 96 -8.39 11.11 -8.52
C LYS A 96 -7.95 10.48 -9.83
#